data_AF-A0A392QBZ6-F1
#
_entry.id   AF-A0A392QBZ6-F1
#
_cell.length_a   1.000
_cell.length_b   1.000
_cell.length_c   1.000
_cell.angle_alpha   90.00
_cell.angle_beta   90.00
_cell.angle_gamma   90.00
#
_symmetry.space_group_name_H-M   'P 1'
#
loop_
_entity.id
_entity.type
_entity.pdbx_description
1 polymer ?
#
loop_
_entity_poly.entity_id
_entity_poly.type
_entity_poly.pdbx_seq_one_letter_code
_entity_poly.pdbx_strand_id
1 'polypeptide(L)' 'MQCVTVGAGVIPSGFGSGSEEELMYMRANFEHVVGNVDSESFHLINPDECTGQELSVFLLRSRLGVNR' A
#
# COMPACT_ATOMS: atom_id res chain seq x y z
N MET A 1 2.17 21.82 7.40
CA MET A 1 1.62 20.45 7.44
C MET A 1 0.49 20.39 6.45
N GLN A 2 0.58 19.50 5.46
CA GLN A 2 -0.48 19.31 4.47
C GLN A 2 -1.46 18.30 5.06
N CYS A 3 -2.74 18.67 5.21
CA CYS A 3 -3.74 17.74 5.75
C CYS A 3 -3.93 16.56 4.78
N VAL A 4 -3.45 15.39 5.17
CA VAL A 4 -3.74 14.13 4.48
C VAL A 4 -4.96 13.52 5.15
N THR A 5 -6.03 13.27 4.38
CA THR A 5 -7.19 12.52 4.89
C THR A 5 -6.82 11.03 4.97
N VAL A 6 -7.10 10.39 6.10
CA VAL A 6 -6.85 8.95 6.33
C VAL A 6 -8.16 8.16 6.24
N GLY A 7 -8.13 6.95 5.69
CA GLY A 7 -9.29 6.05 5.64
C GLY A 7 -9.05 4.77 4.85
N ALA A 8 -10.01 3.86 4.89
CA ALA A 8 -10.05 2.64 4.08
C ALA A 8 -11.43 2.50 3.43
N GLY A 9 -11.50 1.82 2.28
CA GLY A 9 -12.76 1.64 1.56
C GLY A 9 -12.68 0.61 0.45
N VAL A 10 -13.81 0.42 -0.23
CA VAL A 10 -13.95 -0.48 -1.38
C VAL A 10 -14.38 0.35 -2.59
N ILE A 11 -13.70 0.15 -3.71
CA ILE A 11 -14.12 0.65 -5.02
C ILE A 11 -14.87 -0.51 -5.69
N PRO A 12 -16.19 -0.37 -5.91
CA PRO A 12 -16.98 -1.42 -6.55
C PRO A 12 -16.52 -1.62 -8.00
N SER A 13 -16.69 -2.85 -8.49
CA SER A 13 -16.36 -3.20 -9.88
C SER A 13 -17.19 -2.35 -10.87
N GLY A 14 -16.58 -2.00 -12.00
CA GLY A 14 -17.24 -1.22 -13.07
C GLY A 14 -16.94 0.28 -13.11
N PHE A 15 -16.31 0.87 -12.08
CA PHE A 15 -15.81 2.27 -12.12
C PHE A 15 -14.36 2.36 -12.64
N GLY A 16 -14.10 1.81 -13.82
CA GLY A 16 -12.82 2.01 -14.53
C GLY A 16 -11.65 1.13 -14.09
N SER A 17 -11.81 0.27 -13.07
CA SER A 17 -10.91 -0.87 -12.88
C SER A 17 -11.30 -1.96 -13.85
N GLY A 18 -10.38 -2.36 -14.74
CA GLY A 18 -10.58 -3.48 -15.68
C GLY A 18 -10.69 -4.85 -15.00
N SER A 19 -10.82 -4.90 -13.68
CA SER A 19 -11.11 -6.12 -12.90
C SER A 19 -12.60 -6.26 -12.67
N GLU A 20 -13.13 -7.48 -12.83
CA GLU A 20 -14.51 -7.82 -12.41
C GLU A 20 -14.65 -7.85 -10.88
N GLU A 21 -13.53 -7.75 -10.16
CA GLU A 21 -13.41 -7.83 -8.72
C GLU A 21 -13.44 -6.45 -8.05
N GLU A 22 -13.99 -6.40 -6.84
CA GLU A 22 -13.99 -5.22 -5.97
C GLU A 22 -12.56 -4.89 -5.48
N LEU A 23 -12.17 -3.62 -5.56
CA LEU A 23 -10.85 -3.17 -5.11
C LEU A 23 -10.92 -2.56 -3.72
N MET A 24 -10.26 -3.17 -2.73
CA MET A 24 -10.05 -2.58 -1.42
C MET A 24 -8.86 -1.60 -1.46
N TYR A 25 -9.00 -0.44 -0.83
CA TYR A 25 -7.93 0.56 -0.75
C TYR A 25 -7.78 1.15 0.66
N MET A 26 -6.57 1.59 0.97
CA MET A 26 -6.24 2.41 2.13
C MET A 26 -5.62 3.72 1.66
N ARG A 27 -6.03 4.83 2.29
CA ARG A 27 -5.48 6.17 2.08
C ARG A 27 -4.90 6.63 3.41
N ALA A 28 -3.60 6.86 3.46
CA ALA A 28 -2.90 7.44 4.60
C ALA A 28 -1.62 8.11 4.12
N ASN A 29 -0.84 8.68 5.04
CA ASN A 29 0.52 9.10 4.73
C ASN A 29 1.44 7.88 4.89
N PHE A 30 2.27 7.61 3.88
CA PHE A 30 3.21 6.49 3.90
C PHE A 30 4.59 6.97 3.51
N GLU A 31 5.61 6.49 4.22
CA GLU A 31 6.99 6.53 3.74
C GLU A 31 7.22 5.35 2.80
N HIS A 32 7.57 5.63 1.55
CA HIS A 32 7.96 4.62 0.56
C HIS A 32 9.46 4.39 0.62
N VAL A 33 9.86 3.14 0.81
CA VAL A 33 11.26 2.73 0.89
C VAL A 33 11.51 1.66 -0.16
N VAL A 34 12.46 1.92 -1.06
CA VAL A 34 12.91 0.94 -2.04
C VAL A 34 14.11 0.20 -1.47
N GLY A 35 13.96 -1.11 -1.23
CA GLY A 35 15.04 -1.94 -0.72
C GLY A 35 16.02 -2.36 -1.82
N ASN A 36 15.53 -3.03 -2.86
CA ASN A 36 16.29 -3.45 -4.03
C ASN A 36 15.37 -3.62 -5.26
N VAL A 37 15.90 -4.12 -6.37
CA VAL A 37 15.13 -4.36 -7.62
C VAL A 37 13.92 -5.31 -7.46
N ASP A 38 13.94 -6.15 -6.44
CA ASP A 38 12.94 -7.17 -6.12
C ASP A 38 12.12 -6.82 -4.85
N SER A 39 12.36 -5.67 -4.18
CA SER A 39 11.73 -5.37 -2.90
C SER A 39 11.48 -3.89 -2.65
N GLU A 40 10.28 -3.58 -2.19
CA GLU A 40 9.89 -2.26 -1.68
C GLU A 40 8.97 -2.40 -0.47
N SER A 41 8.87 -1.32 0.32
CA SER A 41 7.98 -1.24 1.48
C SER A 41 7.32 0.11 1.61
N PHE A 42 6.14 0.09 2.24
CA PHE A 42 5.37 1.27 2.59
C PHE A 42 5.09 1.26 4.09
N HIS A 43 5.49 2.34 4.76
CA HIS A 43 5.45 2.50 6.20
C HIS A 43 4.43 3.56 6.57
N LEU A 44 3.36 3.20 7.29
CA LEU A 44 2.34 4.18 7.66
C LEU A 44 2.93 5.22 8.62
N ILE A 45 2.81 6.49 8.25
CA ILE A 45 3.20 7.63 9.06
C ILE A 45 1.96 8.10 9.82
N ASN A 46 2.00 7.98 11.14
CA ASN A 46 0.92 8.46 11.98
C ASN A 46 0.90 10.00 11.97
N PRO A 47 -0.21 10.66 11.57
CA PRO A 47 -0.28 12.12 11.56
C PRO A 47 -0.08 12.76 12.95
N ASP A 48 -0.37 12.01 14.02
CA ASP A 48 -0.29 12.51 15.40
C ASP A 48 1.07 12.24 16.08
N GLU A 49 2.10 11.81 15.32
CA GLU A 49 3.46 11.50 15.84
C GLU A 49 3.46 10.48 16.99
N CYS A 50 2.38 9.71 17.15
CA CYS A 50 2.26 8.73 18.21
C CYS A 50 3.28 7.61 17.98
N THR A 51 4.03 7.27 19.03
CA THR A 51 5.21 6.38 18.95
C THR A 51 4.79 4.92 18.73
N GLY A 52 4.44 4.57 17.50
CA GLY A 52 4.13 3.22 17.08
C GLY A 52 3.84 3.19 15.58
N GLN A 53 4.71 2.55 14.81
CA GLN A 53 4.38 2.17 13.43
C GLN A 53 3.37 1.02 13.50
N GLU A 54 2.10 1.31 13.27
CA GLU A 54 1.04 0.29 13.39
C GLU A 54 1.00 -0.66 12.19
N LEU A 55 1.43 -0.20 11.01
CA LEU A 55 1.36 -0.98 9.78
C LEU A 55 2.52 -0.69 8.82
N SER A 56 3.13 -1.77 8.33
CA SER A 56 4.09 -1.76 7.22
C SER A 56 3.71 -2.84 6.21
N VAL A 57 3.71 -2.47 4.92
CA VAL A 57 3.44 -3.40 3.82
C VAL A 57 4.74 -3.65 3.06
N PHE A 58 5.09 -4.92 2.87
CA PHE A 58 6.29 -5.33 2.14
C PHE A 58 5.88 -6.04 0.86
N LEU A 59 6.37 -5.56 -0.27
CA LEU A 59 6.19 -6.19 -1.57
C LEU A 59 7.50 -6.83 -1.97
N LEU A 60 7.47 -8.15 -2.17
CA LEU A 60 8.62 -8.96 -2.54
C LEU A 60 8.32 -9.66 -3.85
N ARG A 61 9.20 -9.51 -4.83
CA ARG A 61 9.13 -10.25 -6.08
C ARG A 61 9.56 -11.69 -5.84
N SER A 62 8.60 -12.62 -5.88
CA SER A 62 8.92 -14.05 -5.83
C SER A 62 9.69 -14.48 -7.08
N ARG A 63 10.82 -15.16 -6.89
CA ARG A 63 11.63 -15.72 -7.99
C ARG A 63 11.08 -17.03 -8.57
N LEU A 64 9.93 -17.50 -8.09
CA LEU A 64 9.31 -18.77 -8.52
C LEU A 64 8.65 -18.74 -9.93
N GLY A 65 8.89 -17.70 -10.74
CA GLY A 65 8.21 -17.47 -12.01
C GLY A 65 9.07 -17.48 -13.28
N VAL A 66 10.34 -17.91 -13.23
CA VAL A 66 11.16 -18.13 -14.43
C VAL A 66 11.82 -19.51 -14.33
N ASN A 67 11.33 -20.45 -15.14
CA ASN A 67 11.62 -21.89 -15.23
C ASN A 67 10.60 -22.83 -14.55
N ARG A 68 9.39 -22.91 -15.12
CA ARG A 68 8.73 -24.19 -15.41
C ARG A 68 8.04 -24.09 -16.76
#